data_AF-A0A915KWF0-F1
#
_entry.id   AF-A0A915KWF0-F1
#
_cell.length_a   1.000
_cell.length_b   1.000
_cell.length_c   1.000
_cell.angle_alpha   90.00
_cell.angle_beta   90.00
_cell.angle_gamma   90.00
#
_symmetry.space_group_name_H-M   'P 1'
#
loop_
_entity.id
_entity.type
_entity.pdbx_description
1 polymer ?
#
loop_
_entity_poly.entity_id
_entity_poly.type
_entity_poly.pdbx_seq_one_letter_code
_entity_poly.pdbx_strand_id
1 'polypeptide(L)'
;NIPSNYQVLFIQGGGTGQFAGVPLNLKNLTKSETADYLVTGSWSAKAAKEADKYLHINKVLNPPLKKYTCIPEQSTWHTSDEAAYFYYCSNETIEGVEFRHPPDTKNVPLVADISSNALSAPVAVNKHALLFAGSQKNLGTSGVTVVIVRDDLIGHADRNCPSVLDYKTMHQSNSTYNTPPVFCPI
;
A
#
# COMPACT_ATOMS: atom_id res chain seq x y z
N ASN A 1 -3.88 7.74 -16.34
CA ASN A 1 -2.56 7.46 -16.95
C ASN A 1 -1.56 7.09 -15.88
N ILE A 2 -0.84 5.98 -16.09
CA ILE A 2 0.29 5.58 -15.26
C ILE A 2 1.54 6.24 -15.86
N PRO A 3 2.32 7.04 -15.12
CA PRO A 3 3.56 7.63 -15.63
C PRO A 3 4.60 6.56 -15.99
N SER A 4 5.51 6.87 -16.91
CA SER A 4 6.49 5.89 -17.43
C SER A 4 7.51 5.42 -16.39
N ASN A 5 7.67 6.14 -15.28
CA ASN A 5 8.57 5.80 -14.18
C ASN A 5 7.90 4.93 -13.10
N TYR A 6 6.87 4.18 -13.48
CA TYR A 6 6.17 3.24 -12.63
C TYR A 6 6.09 1.88 -13.31
N GLN A 7 6.24 0.83 -12.50
CA GLN A 7 6.00 -0.55 -12.90
C GLN A 7 4.64 -1.03 -12.42
N VAL A 8 4.03 -1.89 -13.23
CA VAL A 8 2.81 -2.62 -12.86
C VAL A 8 3.20 -4.08 -12.64
N LEU A 9 2.96 -4.58 -11.43
CA LEU A 9 3.28 -5.94 -11.02
C LEU A 9 1.99 -6.70 -10.71
N PHE A 10 1.98 -7.98 -11.08
CA PHE A 10 0.90 -8.92 -10.77
C PHE A 10 1.40 -9.94 -9.75
N ILE A 11 0.91 -9.84 -8.52
CA ILE A 11 1.42 -10.60 -7.37
C ILE A 11 0.28 -11.40 -6.73
N GLN A 12 0.54 -12.63 -6.32
CA GLN A 12 -0.42 -13.45 -5.57
C GLN A 12 -0.47 -13.04 -4.08
N GLY A 13 -1.42 -13.60 -3.31
CA GLY A 13 -1.52 -13.37 -1.87
C GLY A 13 -2.51 -12.28 -1.44
N GLY A 14 -3.19 -11.63 -2.39
CA GLY A 14 -4.25 -10.64 -2.10
C GLY A 14 -3.72 -9.34 -1.48
N GLY A 15 -4.64 -8.44 -1.11
CA GLY A 15 -4.29 -7.20 -0.40
C GLY A 15 -3.60 -7.46 0.94
N THR A 16 -4.02 -8.51 1.66
CA THR A 16 -3.37 -8.94 2.91
C THR A 16 -1.91 -9.34 2.70
N GLY A 17 -1.56 -9.97 1.58
CA GLY A 17 -0.17 -10.26 1.24
C GLY A 17 0.67 -8.99 1.11
N GLN A 18 0.08 -7.89 0.62
CA GLN A 18 0.74 -6.60 0.53
C GLN A 18 0.85 -5.86 1.86
N PHE A 19 0.06 -6.22 2.89
CA PHE A 19 0.28 -5.72 4.25
C PHE A 19 1.65 -6.15 4.81
N ALA A 20 2.21 -7.27 4.33
CA ALA A 20 3.58 -7.68 4.58
C ALA A 20 4.54 -7.28 3.43
N GLY A 21 4.07 -7.35 2.18
CA GLY A 21 4.88 -7.01 1.00
C GLY A 21 5.39 -5.57 1.02
N VAL A 22 4.52 -4.59 1.28
CA VAL A 22 4.89 -3.17 1.34
C VAL A 22 5.99 -2.90 2.37
N PRO A 23 5.83 -3.23 3.66
CA PRO A 23 6.87 -2.95 4.65
C PRO A 23 8.19 -3.66 4.33
N LEU A 24 8.14 -4.92 3.86
CA LEU A 24 9.35 -5.67 3.51
C LEU A 24 10.10 -5.07 2.31
N ASN A 25 9.41 -4.43 1.37
CA ASN A 25 10.05 -3.80 0.20
C ASN A 25 10.53 -2.36 0.47
N LEU A 26 9.86 -1.63 1.38
CA LEU A 26 10.09 -0.20 1.56
C LEU A 26 10.84 0.16 2.86
N LYS A 27 11.00 -0.76 3.82
CA LYS A 27 11.60 -0.41 5.12
C LYS A 27 13.04 0.11 5.04
N ASN A 28 13.81 -0.28 4.02
CA ASN A 28 15.21 0.13 3.86
C ASN A 28 15.38 1.44 3.07
N LEU A 29 14.28 2.12 2.69
CA LEU A 29 14.36 3.41 2.00
C LEU A 29 14.96 4.52 2.87
N THR A 30 14.77 4.43 4.19
CA THR A 30 15.30 5.38 5.16
C THR A 30 15.96 4.64 6.32
N LYS A 31 16.74 5.35 7.13
CA LYS A 31 17.37 4.81 8.35
C LYS A 31 16.43 4.76 9.56
N SER A 32 15.25 5.35 9.48
CA SER A 32 14.33 5.58 10.61
C SER A 32 13.62 4.31 11.08
N GLU A 33 13.61 3.25 10.26
CA GLU A 33 12.85 2.01 10.49
C GLU A 33 11.41 2.27 10.97
N THR A 34 10.82 3.40 10.59
CA THR A 34 9.50 3.86 11.01
C THR A 34 8.63 4.09 9.79
N ALA A 35 7.33 3.77 9.87
CA ALA A 35 6.35 4.15 8.86
C ALA A 35 5.09 4.70 9.52
N ASP A 36 4.51 5.69 8.85
CA ASP A 36 3.28 6.33 9.29
C ASP A 36 2.08 5.55 8.77
N TYR A 37 1.11 5.29 9.64
CA TYR A 37 -0.14 4.63 9.29
C TYR A 37 -1.33 5.44 9.75
N LEU A 38 -2.16 5.85 8.79
CA LEU A 38 -3.47 6.44 9.05
C LEU A 38 -4.51 5.32 9.17
N VAL A 39 -4.91 5.05 10.41
CA VAL A 39 -5.90 4.00 10.73
C VAL A 39 -7.29 4.61 10.79
N THR A 40 -8.06 4.45 9.71
CA THR A 40 -9.43 4.97 9.55
C THR A 40 -10.48 3.87 9.45
N GLY A 41 -10.09 2.61 9.53
CA GLY A 41 -11.01 1.47 9.41
C GLY A 41 -10.36 0.12 9.69
N SER A 42 -11.10 -0.94 9.41
CA SER A 42 -10.67 -2.31 9.68
C SER A 42 -9.48 -2.76 8.82
N TRP A 43 -9.36 -2.31 7.57
CA TRP A 43 -8.28 -2.73 6.68
C TRP A 43 -6.96 -2.02 7.02
N SER A 44 -6.99 -0.71 7.23
CA SER A 44 -5.81 0.04 7.71
C SER A 44 -5.33 -0.44 9.09
N ALA A 45 -6.24 -0.82 9.99
CA ALA A 45 -5.87 -1.42 11.28
C ALA A 45 -5.15 -2.77 11.11
N LYS A 46 -5.64 -3.63 10.21
CA LYS A 46 -4.98 -4.91 9.88
C LYS A 46 -3.62 -4.69 9.23
N ALA A 47 -3.51 -3.73 8.30
CA ALA A 47 -2.26 -3.40 7.65
C ALA A 47 -1.20 -2.91 8.65
N ALA A 48 -1.58 -1.97 9.53
CA ALA A 48 -0.71 -1.48 10.60
C ALA A 48 -0.24 -2.62 11.52
N LYS A 49 -1.13 -3.53 11.90
CA LYS A 49 -0.79 -4.68 12.75
C LYS A 49 0.20 -5.65 12.07
N GLU A 50 0.05 -5.88 10.77
CA GLU A 50 0.97 -6.76 10.04
C GLU A 50 2.34 -6.10 9.85
N ALA A 51 2.36 -4.81 9.51
CA ALA A 51 3.57 -4.05 9.28
C ALA A 51 4.44 -3.89 10.54
N ASP A 52 3.83 -3.85 11.73
CA ASP A 52 4.50 -3.77 13.03
C ASP A 52 5.43 -4.97 13.32
N LYS A 53 5.32 -6.05 12.54
CA LYS A 53 6.27 -7.17 12.59
C LYS A 53 7.63 -6.85 11.97
N TYR A 54 7.72 -5.82 11.12
CA TYR A 54 8.88 -5.60 10.24
C TYR A 54 9.57 -4.26 10.44
N LEU A 55 8.84 -3.26 10.98
CA LEU A 55 9.31 -1.91 11.28
C LEU A 55 8.42 -1.26 12.34
N HIS A 56 8.85 -0.14 12.91
CA HIS A 56 8.07 0.61 13.90
C HIS A 56 6.89 1.36 13.24
N ILE A 57 5.67 1.14 13.72
CA ILE A 57 4.48 1.78 13.17
C ILE A 57 4.06 2.98 14.00
N ASN A 58 4.21 4.17 13.41
CA ASN A 58 3.64 5.40 13.95
C ASN A 58 2.17 5.49 13.50
N LYS A 59 1.24 5.23 14.42
CA LYS A 59 -0.19 5.49 14.19
C LYS A 59 -0.42 6.99 14.37
N VAL A 60 -0.63 7.70 13.26
CA VAL A 60 -0.61 9.16 13.23
C VAL A 60 -1.78 9.83 13.97
N LEU A 61 -2.80 9.06 14.37
CA LEU A 61 -3.92 9.52 15.17
C LEU A 61 -3.69 9.19 16.65
N ASN A 62 -3.46 10.23 17.45
CA ASN A 62 -3.32 10.11 18.90
C ASN A 62 -4.22 11.15 19.60
N PRO A 63 -5.24 10.74 20.37
CA PRO A 63 -5.65 9.36 20.61
C PRO A 63 -6.20 8.66 19.34
N PRO A 64 -6.15 7.32 19.28
CA PRO A 64 -6.76 6.58 18.18
C PRO A 64 -8.28 6.77 18.13
N LEU A 65 -8.87 6.60 16.96
CA LEU A 65 -10.32 6.69 16.78
C LEU A 65 -11.03 5.61 17.60
N LYS A 66 -12.03 6.02 18.39
CA LYS A 66 -12.91 5.08 19.11
C LYS A 66 -13.87 4.36 18.17
N LYS A 67 -14.26 5.04 17.08
CA LYS A 67 -15.12 4.51 16.00
C LYS A 67 -14.67 5.11 14.67
N TYR A 68 -14.63 4.27 13.66
CA TYR A 68 -14.27 4.62 12.28
C TYR A 68 -15.51 5.16 11.55
N THR A 69 -15.72 6.47 11.63
CA THR A 69 -16.93 7.12 11.06
C THR A 69 -16.60 8.25 10.11
N CYS A 70 -15.36 8.74 10.14
CA CYS A 70 -14.85 9.79 9.27
C CYS A 70 -13.34 9.70 9.16
N ILE A 71 -12.79 10.43 8.19
CA ILE A 71 -11.36 10.74 8.09
C ILE A 71 -11.14 12.00 8.94
N PRO A 72 -10.27 11.97 9.96
CA PRO A 72 -9.95 13.17 10.73
C PRO A 72 -9.23 14.22 9.89
N GLU A 73 -9.39 15.49 10.26
CA GLU A 73 -8.70 16.60 9.61
C GLU A 73 -7.18 16.37 9.60
N GLN A 74 -6.55 16.59 8.45
CA GLN A 74 -5.14 16.26 8.27
C GLN A 74 -4.20 17.06 9.19
N SER A 75 -4.62 18.25 9.61
CA SER A 75 -3.90 19.08 10.59
C SER A 75 -3.80 18.45 11.99
N THR A 76 -4.60 17.42 12.29
CA THR A 76 -4.56 16.71 13.57
C THR A 76 -3.68 15.46 13.53
N TRP A 77 -3.03 15.16 12.40
CA TRP A 77 -2.21 13.97 12.26
C TRP A 77 -0.78 14.24 12.72
N HIS A 78 -0.23 13.31 13.51
CA HIS A 78 1.14 13.36 14.01
C HIS A 78 2.05 12.51 13.12
N THR A 79 2.46 13.07 11.99
CA THR A 79 3.34 12.40 11.00
C THR A 79 4.81 12.56 11.32
N SER A 80 5.64 11.61 10.89
CA SER A 80 7.10 11.69 10.95
C SER A 80 7.69 12.09 9.61
N ASP A 81 8.50 13.16 9.57
CA ASP A 81 9.20 13.58 8.34
C ASP A 81 10.32 12.58 7.94
N GLU A 82 10.68 11.62 8.80
CA GLU A 82 11.69 10.58 8.54
C GLU A 82 11.10 9.21 8.20
N ALA A 83 9.76 9.10 8.18
CA ALA A 83 9.08 7.84 7.87
C ALA A 83 9.52 7.28 6.51
N ALA A 84 9.74 5.96 6.46
CA ALA A 84 10.04 5.24 5.22
C ALA A 84 8.92 5.40 4.18
N TYR A 85 7.68 5.44 4.66
CA TYR A 85 6.48 5.73 3.87
C TYR A 85 5.31 6.10 4.80
N PHE A 86 4.27 6.66 4.20
CA PHE A 86 2.97 6.89 4.81
C PHE A 86 1.93 6.00 4.15
N TYR A 87 1.19 5.23 4.95
CA TYR A 87 0.16 4.31 4.48
C TYR A 87 -1.25 4.80 4.83
N TYR A 88 -2.18 4.67 3.88
CA TYR A 88 -3.61 4.77 4.13
C TYR A 88 -4.40 3.75 3.31
N CYS A 89 -5.59 3.39 3.81
CA CYS A 89 -6.60 2.69 3.00
C CYS A 89 -7.53 3.73 2.39
N SER A 90 -7.55 3.81 1.06
CA SER A 90 -8.31 4.85 0.35
C SER A 90 -9.83 4.66 0.45
N ASN A 91 -10.30 3.42 0.64
CA ASN A 91 -11.71 3.11 0.85
C ASN A 91 -11.88 1.92 1.81
N GLU A 92 -12.27 2.23 3.05
CA GLU A 92 -12.56 1.27 4.11
C GLU A 92 -13.95 0.66 3.93
N THR A 93 -14.01 -0.41 3.14
CA THR A 93 -15.28 -1.08 2.78
C THR A 93 -16.17 -1.52 3.93
N ILE A 94 -15.63 -1.84 5.11
CA ILE A 94 -16.45 -2.30 6.23
C ILE A 94 -17.17 -1.10 6.87
N GLU A 95 -16.51 0.06 6.92
CA GLU A 95 -17.00 1.24 7.62
C GLU A 95 -17.55 2.32 6.70
N GLY A 96 -17.41 2.18 5.38
CA GLY A 96 -17.89 3.15 4.39
C GLY A 96 -17.14 4.48 4.45
N VAL A 97 -15.85 4.44 4.80
CA VAL A 97 -14.99 5.63 4.90
C VAL A 97 -14.06 5.70 3.68
N GLU A 98 -14.29 6.67 2.80
CA GLU A 98 -13.57 6.84 1.53
C GLU A 98 -12.90 8.21 1.41
N PHE A 99 -11.66 8.21 0.93
CA PHE A 99 -10.89 9.40 0.60
C PHE A 99 -11.30 9.93 -0.78
N ARG A 100 -11.67 11.21 -0.85
CA ARG A 100 -11.93 11.88 -2.14
C ARG A 100 -10.65 12.29 -2.85
N HIS A 101 -9.60 12.59 -2.08
CA HIS A 101 -8.30 13.02 -2.56
C HIS A 101 -7.20 12.35 -1.73
N PRO A 102 -6.03 12.07 -2.32
CA PRO A 102 -4.90 11.55 -1.55
C PRO A 102 -4.43 12.57 -0.49
N PRO A 103 -3.98 12.10 0.68
CA PRO A 103 -3.39 12.98 1.68
C PRO A 103 -2.08 13.60 1.20
N ASP A 104 -1.75 14.80 1.70
CA ASP A 104 -0.46 15.43 1.42
C ASP A 104 0.62 15.00 2.43
N THR A 105 1.50 14.10 2.03
CA THR A 105 2.57 13.58 2.90
C THR A 105 3.90 14.30 2.70
N LYS A 106 3.88 15.49 2.07
CA LYS A 106 5.06 16.27 1.72
C LYS A 106 6.05 15.44 0.90
N ASN A 107 7.19 15.08 1.50
CA ASN A 107 8.27 14.32 0.87
C ASN A 107 8.25 12.83 1.25
N VAL A 108 7.41 12.41 2.20
CA VAL A 108 7.32 11.02 2.62
C VAL A 108 6.57 10.22 1.53
N PRO A 109 7.12 9.09 1.04
CA PRO A 109 6.47 8.26 0.03
C PRO A 109 5.06 7.83 0.44
N LEU A 110 4.06 8.13 -0.40
CA LEU A 110 2.66 7.79 -0.12
C LEU A 110 2.32 6.39 -0.67
N VAL A 111 1.76 5.54 0.19
CA VAL A 111 1.27 4.19 -0.14
C VAL A 111 -0.23 4.12 0.08
N ALA A 112 -0.98 3.58 -0.89
CA ALA A 112 -2.42 3.38 -0.73
C ALA A 112 -2.89 1.96 -1.06
N ASP A 113 -3.73 1.42 -0.18
CA ASP A 113 -4.65 0.32 -0.53
C ASP A 113 -5.86 0.92 -1.26
N ILE A 114 -5.98 0.58 -2.54
CA ILE A 114 -7.07 0.98 -3.42
C ILE A 114 -7.94 -0.21 -3.82
N SER A 115 -7.87 -1.34 -3.09
CA SER A 115 -8.54 -2.59 -3.48
C SER A 115 -10.03 -2.40 -3.79
N SER A 116 -10.72 -1.52 -3.08
CA SER A 116 -12.19 -1.33 -3.16
C SER A 116 -12.66 -0.10 -3.94
N ASN A 117 -11.74 0.67 -4.50
CA ASN A 117 -12.07 1.82 -5.35
C ASN A 117 -11.12 1.96 -6.55
N ALA A 118 -10.26 0.95 -6.80
CA ALA A 118 -9.51 0.87 -8.03
C ALA A 118 -10.47 0.93 -9.22
N LEU A 119 -10.13 1.78 -10.21
CA LEU A 119 -10.91 2.03 -11.43
C LEU A 119 -12.34 2.58 -11.22
N SER A 120 -12.74 2.99 -10.00
CA SER A 120 -14.05 3.66 -9.79
C SER A 120 -14.02 5.14 -10.18
N ALA A 121 -12.84 5.77 -10.14
CA ALA A 121 -12.59 7.16 -10.49
C ALA A 121 -11.12 7.36 -10.93
N PRO A 122 -10.77 8.50 -11.56
CA PRO A 122 -9.38 8.82 -11.86
C PRO A 122 -8.50 8.86 -10.59
N VAL A 123 -7.41 8.09 -10.58
CA VAL A 123 -6.42 8.07 -9.50
C VAL A 123 -5.21 8.91 -9.88
N ALA A 124 -4.77 9.79 -8.98
CA ALA A 124 -3.54 10.57 -9.14
C ALA A 124 -2.30 9.70 -8.86
N VAL A 125 -1.94 8.81 -9.80
CA VAL A 125 -0.83 7.85 -9.65
C VAL A 125 0.48 8.55 -9.29
N ASN A 126 0.76 9.70 -9.89
CA ASN A 126 1.98 10.49 -9.64
C ASN A 126 2.09 11.08 -8.22
N LYS A 127 1.01 11.10 -7.44
CA LYS A 127 1.02 11.50 -6.02
C LYS A 127 1.38 10.34 -5.10
N HIS A 128 1.39 9.11 -5.61
CA HIS A 128 1.64 7.90 -4.84
C HIS A 128 2.99 7.33 -5.22
N ALA A 129 3.72 6.82 -4.24
CA ALA A 129 4.91 6.03 -4.49
C ALA A 129 4.55 4.56 -4.77
N LEU A 130 3.49 4.07 -4.12
CA LEU A 130 2.95 2.73 -4.36
C LEU A 130 1.41 2.71 -4.21
N LEU A 131 0.75 2.00 -5.11
CA LEU A 131 -0.67 1.66 -5.04
C LEU A 131 -0.80 0.14 -5.13
N PHE A 132 -1.70 -0.46 -4.36
CA PHE A 132 -2.06 -1.85 -4.60
C PHE A 132 -3.57 -2.11 -4.51
N ALA A 133 -4.02 -3.10 -5.26
CA ALA A 133 -5.41 -3.53 -5.28
C ALA A 133 -5.49 -5.06 -5.37
N GLY A 134 -6.11 -5.69 -4.38
CA GLY A 134 -6.62 -7.05 -4.55
C GLY A 134 -7.76 -7.02 -5.58
N SER A 135 -7.70 -7.87 -6.59
CA SER A 135 -8.63 -7.85 -7.72
C SER A 135 -10.09 -8.10 -7.35
N GLN A 136 -10.35 -8.85 -6.27
CA GLN A 136 -11.65 -9.41 -5.89
C GLN A 136 -12.76 -8.43 -5.47
N LYS A 137 -12.56 -7.11 -5.62
CA LYS A 137 -13.59 -6.12 -5.32
C LYS A 137 -14.01 -5.39 -6.59
N ASN A 138 -13.15 -4.53 -7.13
CA ASN A 138 -13.49 -3.70 -8.28
C ASN A 138 -12.85 -4.14 -9.61
N LEU A 139 -11.87 -5.05 -9.59
CA LEU A 139 -11.12 -5.41 -10.80
C LEU A 139 -11.49 -6.78 -11.37
N GLY A 140 -12.22 -7.61 -10.63
CA GLY A 140 -12.64 -8.93 -11.10
C GLY A 140 -12.66 -9.98 -10.00
N THR A 141 -12.14 -11.17 -10.30
CA THR A 141 -12.15 -12.32 -9.38
C THR A 141 -10.90 -12.36 -8.51
N SER A 142 -10.99 -12.98 -7.34
CA SER A 142 -9.82 -13.21 -6.48
C SER A 142 -8.74 -14.06 -7.14
N GLY A 143 -7.49 -13.78 -6.79
CA GLY A 143 -6.32 -14.61 -7.13
C GLY A 143 -5.08 -13.78 -7.45
N VAL A 144 -5.27 -12.52 -7.81
CA VAL A 144 -4.19 -11.61 -8.19
C VAL A 144 -4.34 -10.23 -7.53
N THR A 145 -3.21 -9.64 -7.20
CA THR A 145 -3.07 -8.29 -6.67
C THR A 145 -2.27 -7.48 -7.66
N VAL A 146 -2.82 -6.34 -8.08
CA VAL A 146 -2.10 -5.36 -8.88
C VAL A 146 -1.30 -4.48 -7.92
N VAL A 147 -0.01 -4.32 -8.19
CA VAL A 147 0.86 -3.35 -7.50
C VAL A 147 1.40 -2.37 -8.54
N ILE A 148 1.14 -1.08 -8.38
CA ILE A 148 1.71 -0.01 -9.19
C ILE A 148 2.74 0.70 -8.33
N VAL A 149 4.02 0.58 -8.66
CA VAL A 149 5.15 1.02 -7.82
C VAL A 149 6.11 1.88 -8.63
N ARG A 150 6.61 2.97 -8.03
CA ARG A 150 7.58 3.87 -8.64
C ARG A 150 8.96 3.20 -8.76
N ASP A 151 9.64 3.39 -9.87
CA ASP A 151 10.87 2.65 -10.23
C ASP A 151 12.00 2.77 -9.19
N ASP A 152 12.16 3.95 -8.60
CA ASP A 152 13.19 4.25 -7.59
C ASP A 152 13.00 3.48 -6.27
N LEU A 153 11.81 2.91 -6.05
CA LEU A 153 11.49 2.10 -4.87
C LEU A 153 11.78 0.61 -5.07
N ILE A 154 12.11 0.18 -6.29
CA ILE A 154 12.37 -1.22 -6.59
C ILE A 154 13.82 -1.57 -6.25
N GLY A 155 14.02 -2.69 -5.54
CA GLY A 155 15.34 -3.24 -5.22
C GLY A 155 15.87 -2.96 -3.82
N HIS A 156 15.02 -2.43 -2.93
CA HIS A 156 15.34 -2.15 -1.52
C HIS A 156 14.77 -3.18 -0.53
N ALA A 157 14.33 -4.34 -1.03
CA ALA A 157 13.70 -5.37 -0.21
C ALA A 157 14.60 -5.83 0.94
N ASP A 158 13.99 -6.05 2.11
CA ASP A 158 14.63 -6.69 3.26
C ASP A 158 15.16 -8.08 2.87
N ARG A 159 16.30 -8.47 3.43
CA ARG A 159 16.91 -9.78 3.15
C ARG A 159 15.99 -10.97 3.44
N ASN A 160 15.02 -10.79 4.35
CA ASN A 160 14.06 -11.80 4.73
C ASN A 160 12.74 -11.70 3.93
N CYS A 161 12.64 -10.77 2.98
CA CYS A 161 11.49 -10.67 2.09
C CYS A 161 11.38 -11.95 1.25
N PRO A 162 10.26 -12.68 1.30
CA PRO A 162 10.04 -13.82 0.42
C PRO A 162 10.12 -13.38 -1.04
N SER A 163 10.80 -14.15 -1.89
CA SER A 163 11.00 -13.82 -3.31
C SER A 163 9.71 -13.59 -4.09
N VAL A 164 8.61 -14.26 -3.69
CA VAL A 164 7.27 -14.07 -4.27
C VAL A 164 6.61 -12.72 -3.89
N LEU A 165 7.17 -11.99 -2.93
CA LEU A 165 6.75 -10.64 -2.52
C LEU A 165 7.79 -9.57 -2.86
N ASP A 166 8.98 -9.94 -3.32
CA ASP A 166 10.04 -8.99 -3.71
C ASP A 166 9.71 -8.33 -5.05
N TYR A 167 9.50 -7.01 -5.02
CA TYR A 167 9.13 -6.23 -6.19
C TYR A 167 10.21 -6.22 -7.28
N LYS A 168 11.50 -6.33 -6.93
CA LYS A 168 12.58 -6.45 -7.92
C LYS A 168 12.49 -7.77 -8.64
N THR A 169 12.30 -8.86 -7.90
CA THR A 169 12.15 -10.20 -8.46
C THR A 169 10.92 -10.29 -9.37
N MET A 170 9.79 -9.74 -8.93
CA MET A 170 8.57 -9.69 -9.73
C MET A 170 8.72 -8.80 -10.98
N HIS A 171 9.40 -7.65 -10.87
CA HIS A 171 9.66 -6.78 -12.01
C HIS A 171 10.58 -7.43 -13.06
N GLN A 172 11.72 -7.99 -12.65
CA GLN A 172 12.69 -8.62 -13.55
C GLN A 172 12.13 -9.84 -14.29
N SER A 173 11.13 -10.49 -13.71
CA SER A 173 10.45 -11.66 -14.28
C SER A 173 9.17 -11.30 -15.04
N ASN A 174 8.86 -10.01 -15.25
CA ASN A 174 7.59 -9.58 -15.86
C ASN A 174 6.35 -10.19 -15.17
N SER A 175 6.38 -10.27 -13.83
CA SER A 175 5.34 -10.90 -13.00
C SER A 175 5.14 -12.41 -13.20
N THR A 176 6.10 -13.11 -13.78
CA THR A 176 6.05 -14.58 -13.99
C THR A 176 7.19 -15.32 -13.28
N TYR A 177 7.63 -14.82 -12.11
CA TYR A 177 8.66 -15.49 -11.30
C TYR A 177 8.23 -16.91 -10.88
N ASN A 178 6.99 -17.07 -10.46
CA ASN A 178 6.33 -18.36 -10.24
C ASN A 178 5.08 -18.47 -11.12
N THR A 179 4.40 -19.63 -11.10
CA THR A 179 3.19 -19.87 -11.90
C THR A 179 2.12 -18.80 -11.60
N PRO A 180 1.77 -17.93 -12.56
CA PRO A 180 0.78 -16.89 -12.34
C PRO A 180 -0.64 -17.48 -12.35
N PRO A 181 -1.62 -16.78 -11.74
CA PRO A 181 -3.02 -17.20 -11.76
C PRO A 181 -3.66 -16.88 -13.11
N VAL A 182 -3.32 -17.65 -14.16
CA VAL A 182 -3.67 -17.39 -15.56
C VAL A 182 -5.16 -17.17 -15.86
N PHE A 183 -6.05 -17.73 -15.02
CA PHE A 183 -7.50 -17.61 -15.20
C PHE A 183 -8.09 -16.34 -14.57
N CYS A 184 -7.36 -15.64 -13.70
CA CYS A 184 -7.87 -14.42 -13.07
C CYS A 184 -7.81 -13.27 -14.07
N PRO A 185 -8.96 -12.73 -14.53
CA PRO A 185 -8.97 -11.61 -15.44
C PRO A 185 -8.53 -10.34 -14.70
N ILE A 186 -7.60 -9.60 -15.30
CA ILE A 186 -7.29 -8.19 -15.00
C ILE A 186 -7.10 -7.47 -16.33
#